data_AF-A0A975DXV0-F1
#
_entry.id   AF-A0A975DXV0-F1
#
_cell.length_a   1.000
_cell.length_b   1.000
_cell.length_c   1.000
_cell.angle_alpha   90.00
_cell.angle_beta   90.00
_cell.angle_gamma   90.00
#
_symmetry.space_group_name_H-M   'P 1'
#
loop_
_entity.id
_entity.type
_entity.pdbx_description
1 polymer ?
#
loop_
_entity_poly.entity_id
_entity_poly.type
_entity_poly.pdbx_seq_one_letter_code
_entity_poly.pdbx_strand_id
1 'polypeptide(L)'
;MFVWDAQGERNGVRLKSRFFDGDAADRLEDRVERTLCFLPGTSARLLWREQDRRNLRWGSVVAQSDGVYAVGDGLLNLEYKSRGKRPIDRQNWVGEVRLKDMLQCLIMTVVVAQSLSRPCAAVLRYHNAGILLVPQQRLLDTVIGLAPQACAYYGSVDVAATDLAKFAEPRVEKDFAWRDEAQSRAGVEAHSHLFR
;
A
#
# COMPACT_ATOMS: atom_id res chain seq x y z
N MET A 1 19.37 6.99 -10.02
CA MET A 1 18.86 5.89 -9.16
C MET A 1 18.16 6.53 -7.97
N PHE A 2 16.88 6.23 -7.74
CA PHE A 2 16.14 6.83 -6.61
C PHE A 2 16.60 6.20 -5.29
N VAL A 3 16.95 7.03 -4.32
CA VAL A 3 17.34 6.61 -2.96
C VAL A 3 16.09 6.63 -2.08
N TRP A 4 15.85 5.53 -1.35
CA TRP A 4 14.80 5.41 -0.35
C TRP A 4 15.38 5.73 1.02
N ASP A 5 14.64 6.47 1.85
CA ASP A 5 15.12 6.93 3.16
C ASP A 5 15.14 5.81 4.19
N ALA A 6 14.16 4.90 4.11
CA ALA A 6 14.02 3.78 5.03
C ALA A 6 13.46 2.55 4.33
N GLN A 7 13.79 1.38 4.88
CA GLN A 7 13.23 0.09 4.46
C GLN A 7 12.78 -0.70 5.69
N GLY A 8 11.74 -1.49 5.51
CA GLY A 8 11.20 -2.37 6.53
C GLY A 8 10.47 -3.54 5.90
N GLU A 9 9.95 -4.44 6.72
CA GLU A 9 9.11 -5.54 6.28
C GLU A 9 7.93 -5.67 7.22
N ARG A 10 6.75 -5.91 6.65
CA ARG A 10 5.52 -6.18 7.39
C ARG A 10 4.67 -7.19 6.64
N ASN A 11 4.31 -8.27 7.32
CA ASN A 11 3.41 -9.31 6.84
C ASN A 11 3.69 -9.80 5.40
N GLY A 12 4.95 -10.12 5.10
CA GLY A 12 5.35 -10.60 3.77
C GLY A 12 5.46 -9.51 2.69
N VAL A 13 5.44 -8.23 3.09
CA VAL A 13 5.63 -7.07 2.20
C VAL A 13 6.88 -6.32 2.64
N ARG A 14 7.86 -6.21 1.75
CA ARG A 14 8.96 -5.27 1.94
C ARG A 14 8.47 -3.87 1.61
N LEU A 15 8.68 -2.95 2.53
CA LEU A 15 8.29 -1.56 2.44
C LEU A 15 9.52 -0.69 2.20
N LYS A 16 9.42 0.25 1.27
CA LYS A 16 10.44 1.29 1.07
C LYS A 16 9.77 2.64 1.20
N SER A 17 10.22 3.44 2.16
CA SER A 17 9.65 4.75 2.45
C SER A 17 10.57 5.85 1.96
N ARG A 18 9.96 6.92 1.47
CA ARG A 18 10.59 8.23 1.37
C ARG A 18 9.71 9.25 2.09
N PHE A 19 10.31 9.99 3.00
CA PHE A 19 9.66 11.01 3.78
C PHE A 19 9.82 12.38 3.11
N PHE A 20 8.83 13.23 3.31
CA PHE A 20 8.83 14.60 2.79
C PHE A 20 8.05 15.51 3.74
N ASP A 21 8.12 16.82 3.49
CA ASP A 21 7.27 17.80 4.15
C ASP A 21 5.90 17.81 3.45
N GLY A 22 4.87 17.31 4.14
CA GLY A 22 3.52 17.20 3.61
C GLY A 22 2.85 18.54 3.34
N ASP A 23 3.13 19.54 4.16
CA ASP A 23 2.56 20.87 4.00
C ASP A 23 3.23 21.59 2.83
N ALA A 24 4.54 21.39 2.65
CA ALA A 24 5.23 21.85 1.44
C ALA A 24 4.71 21.16 0.18
N ALA A 25 4.46 19.85 0.23
CA ALA A 25 3.88 19.12 -0.89
C ALA A 25 2.47 19.65 -1.23
N ASP A 26 1.63 19.92 -0.24
CA ASP A 26 0.27 20.45 -0.45
C ASP A 26 0.27 21.83 -1.14
N ARG A 27 1.36 22.60 -1.04
CA ARG A 27 1.53 23.90 -1.70
C ARG A 27 1.98 23.79 -3.16
N LEU A 28 2.43 22.61 -3.63
CA LEU A 28 2.81 22.42 -5.03
C LEU A 28 1.59 22.62 -5.93
N GLU A 29 1.74 23.41 -7.00
CA GLU A 29 0.67 23.69 -7.95
C GLU A 29 0.35 22.48 -8.82
N ASP A 30 1.39 21.88 -9.42
CA ASP A 30 1.24 20.70 -10.26
C ASP A 30 0.72 19.51 -9.44
N ARG A 31 -0.34 18.89 -9.94
CA ARG A 31 -1.01 17.80 -9.23
C ARG A 31 -0.16 16.55 -9.18
N VAL A 32 0.56 16.22 -10.25
CA VAL A 32 1.38 15.01 -10.30
C VAL A 32 2.57 15.18 -9.36
N GLU A 33 3.22 16.33 -9.38
CA GLU A 33 4.29 16.68 -8.43
C GLU A 33 3.80 16.67 -6.99
N ARG A 34 2.62 17.24 -6.71
CA ARG A 34 2.01 17.20 -5.37
C ARG A 34 1.77 15.77 -4.89
N THR A 35 1.18 14.93 -5.73
CA THR A 35 0.84 13.54 -5.36
C THR A 35 2.07 12.64 -5.29
N LEU A 36 3.02 12.80 -6.22
CA LEU A 36 4.24 11.98 -6.34
C LEU A 36 5.49 12.72 -5.87
N CYS A 37 5.36 13.64 -4.90
CA CYS A 37 6.47 14.43 -4.37
C CYS A 37 7.61 13.59 -3.75
N PHE A 38 7.32 12.33 -3.41
CA PHE A 38 8.33 11.34 -3.00
C PHE A 38 9.15 10.75 -4.18
N LEU A 39 8.85 11.14 -5.42
CA LEU A 39 9.60 10.84 -6.64
C LEU A 39 9.94 12.16 -7.35
N PRO A 40 10.85 12.99 -6.79
CA PRO A 40 11.19 14.28 -7.38
C PRO A 40 11.78 14.11 -8.78
N GLY A 41 11.36 14.95 -9.72
CA GLY A 41 11.79 14.89 -11.12
C GLY A 41 11.23 13.70 -11.89
N THR A 42 10.16 13.07 -11.40
CA THR A 42 9.49 11.97 -12.12
C THR A 42 8.91 12.43 -13.45
N SER A 43 9.04 11.61 -14.49
CA SER A 43 8.34 11.79 -15.78
C SER A 43 6.95 11.14 -15.78
N ALA A 44 6.41 10.86 -14.59
CA ALA A 44 5.13 10.21 -14.44
C ALA A 44 4.01 11.01 -15.12
N ARG A 45 3.14 10.31 -15.85
CA ARG A 45 1.93 10.90 -16.44
C ARG A 45 0.69 10.28 -15.83
N LEU A 46 -0.19 11.10 -15.28
CA LEU A 46 -1.49 10.64 -14.78
C LEU A 46 -2.30 10.03 -15.93
N LEU A 47 -2.78 8.80 -15.74
CA LEU A 47 -3.68 8.11 -16.69
C LEU A 47 -5.14 8.27 -16.27
N TRP A 48 -5.43 8.08 -14.98
CA TRP A 48 -6.74 8.38 -14.39
C TRP A 48 -6.62 8.52 -12.86
N ARG A 49 -7.63 9.13 -12.27
CA ARG A 49 -7.78 9.44 -10.84
C ARG A 49 -9.09 8.88 -10.30
N GLU A 50 -9.22 8.84 -8.97
CA GLU A 50 -10.43 8.41 -8.26
C GLU A 50 -11.72 9.01 -8.84
N GLN A 51 -11.69 10.32 -9.13
CA GLN A 51 -12.83 11.11 -9.64
C GLN A 51 -13.32 10.65 -11.01
N ASP A 52 -12.49 9.93 -11.76
CA ASP A 52 -12.87 9.39 -13.07
C ASP A 52 -13.74 8.12 -12.90
N ARG A 53 -13.91 7.63 -11.65
CA ARG A 53 -14.80 6.52 -11.25
C ARG A 53 -14.62 5.25 -12.10
N ARG A 54 -13.37 4.97 -12.48
CA ARG A 54 -13.03 3.80 -13.29
C ARG A 54 -12.93 2.55 -12.41
N ASN A 55 -13.93 1.69 -12.53
CA ASN A 55 -13.90 0.35 -11.97
C ASN A 55 -13.19 -0.59 -12.94
N LEU A 56 -11.99 -1.02 -12.57
CA LEU A 56 -11.28 -2.10 -13.26
C LEU A 56 -11.66 -3.44 -12.66
N ARG A 57 -11.60 -4.48 -13.50
CA ARG A 57 -12.05 -5.82 -13.15
C ARG A 57 -11.03 -6.85 -13.61
N TRP A 58 -10.71 -7.79 -12.73
CA TRP A 58 -9.94 -8.97 -13.08
C TRP A 58 -10.46 -10.16 -12.28
N GLY A 59 -10.96 -11.18 -12.99
CA GLY A 59 -11.81 -12.20 -12.37
C GLY A 59 -13.02 -11.57 -11.68
N SER A 60 -13.28 -11.98 -10.44
CA SER A 60 -14.35 -11.42 -9.59
C SER A 60 -13.92 -10.21 -8.76
N VAL A 61 -12.69 -9.72 -8.92
CA VAL A 61 -12.17 -8.60 -8.13
C VAL A 61 -12.41 -7.28 -8.85
N VAL A 62 -12.98 -6.31 -8.14
CA VAL A 62 -13.21 -4.94 -8.63
C VAL A 62 -12.29 -3.97 -7.91
N ALA A 63 -11.59 -3.14 -8.67
CA ALA A 63 -10.66 -2.14 -8.15
C ALA A 63 -10.96 -0.75 -8.69
N GLN A 64 -10.91 0.24 -7.79
CA GLN A 64 -10.91 1.66 -8.12
C GLN A 64 -9.81 2.31 -7.30
N SER A 65 -8.73 2.73 -7.98
CA SER A 65 -7.56 3.33 -7.33
C SER A 65 -7.68 4.85 -7.25
N ASP A 66 -7.02 5.45 -6.27
CA ASP A 66 -6.97 6.90 -6.14
C ASP A 66 -6.22 7.59 -7.29
N GLY A 67 -5.19 6.93 -7.82
CA GLY A 67 -4.49 7.36 -9.03
C GLY A 67 -3.67 6.26 -9.70
N VAL A 68 -3.64 6.26 -11.02
CA VAL A 68 -2.77 5.41 -11.82
C VAL A 68 -1.94 6.27 -12.76
N TYR A 69 -0.63 6.04 -12.77
CA TYR A 69 0.34 6.84 -13.50
C TYR A 69 1.16 5.93 -14.43
N ALA A 70 1.45 6.40 -15.64
CA ALA A 70 2.48 5.80 -16.48
C ALA A 70 3.85 6.30 -16.03
N VAL A 71 4.80 5.39 -15.82
CA VAL A 71 6.18 5.71 -15.41
C VAL A 71 7.14 4.85 -16.23
N GLY A 72 7.81 5.47 -17.21
CA GLY A 72 8.54 4.71 -18.24
C GLY A 72 7.62 3.69 -18.93
N ASP A 73 8.10 2.45 -19.07
CA ASP A 73 7.33 1.35 -19.66
C ASP A 73 6.31 0.73 -18.69
N GLY A 74 6.40 1.07 -17.41
CA GLY A 74 5.53 0.54 -16.36
C GLY A 74 4.41 1.48 -15.91
N LEU A 75 3.71 1.04 -14.88
CA LEU A 75 2.64 1.75 -14.20
C LEU A 75 2.97 1.92 -12.72
N LEU A 76 2.39 2.95 -12.11
CA LEU A 76 2.36 3.16 -10.68
C LEU A 76 0.90 3.29 -10.25
N ASN A 77 0.45 2.37 -9.39
CA ASN A 77 -0.85 2.42 -8.74
C ASN A 77 -0.68 3.08 -7.36
N LEU A 78 -1.47 4.11 -7.09
CA LEU A 78 -1.38 4.91 -5.88
C LEU A 78 -2.69 4.89 -5.11
N GLU A 79 -2.56 4.70 -3.80
CA GLU A 79 -3.64 4.84 -2.82
C GLU A 79 -3.24 5.89 -1.78
N TYR A 80 -4.05 6.93 -1.63
CA TYR A 80 -3.85 8.02 -0.66
C TYR A 80 -4.57 7.73 0.65
N LYS A 81 -3.81 7.77 1.76
CA LYS A 81 -4.34 7.55 3.11
C LYS A 81 -4.22 8.85 3.92
N SER A 82 -5.27 9.66 3.83
CA SER A 82 -5.34 11.02 4.40
C SER A 82 -5.04 11.09 5.90
N ARG A 83 -5.61 10.17 6.71
CA ARG A 83 -5.49 10.17 8.19
C ARG A 83 -5.69 11.55 8.84
N GLY A 84 -6.51 12.42 8.26
CA GLY A 84 -6.70 13.79 8.74
C GLY A 84 -5.41 14.63 8.71
N LYS A 85 -4.54 14.39 7.73
CA LYS A 85 -3.19 14.97 7.59
C LYS A 85 -2.21 14.65 8.71
N ARG A 86 -2.55 13.74 9.64
CA ARG A 86 -1.61 13.29 10.66
C ARG A 86 -0.39 12.65 9.97
N PRO A 87 0.84 13.17 10.21
CA PRO A 87 2.04 12.58 9.64
C PRO A 87 2.28 11.18 10.22
N ILE A 88 2.87 10.30 9.42
CA ILE A 88 3.47 9.06 9.90
C ILE A 88 4.67 9.43 10.79
N ASP A 89 4.75 8.79 11.96
CA ASP A 89 5.95 8.81 12.79
C ASP A 89 7.10 8.11 12.05
N ARG A 90 8.19 8.84 11.81
CA ARG A 90 9.36 8.32 11.08
C ARG A 90 10.08 7.22 11.83
N GLN A 91 9.99 7.16 13.16
CA GLN A 91 10.67 6.15 13.97
C GLN A 91 9.90 4.83 13.98
N ASN A 92 8.56 4.89 14.06
CA ASN A 92 7.68 3.71 14.06
C ASN A 92 6.83 3.56 12.79
N TRP A 93 7.38 3.98 11.63
CA TRP A 93 6.58 4.12 10.41
C TRP A 93 6.03 2.78 9.89
N VAL A 94 6.75 1.67 10.07
CA VAL A 94 6.29 0.34 9.63
C VAL A 94 5.04 -0.08 10.41
N GLY A 95 5.02 0.17 11.72
CA GLY A 95 3.86 -0.10 12.58
C GLY A 95 2.64 0.78 12.25
N GLU A 96 2.88 2.00 11.76
CA GLU A 96 1.84 2.95 11.34
C GLU A 96 1.12 2.54 10.03
N VAL A 97 1.70 1.65 9.22
CA VAL A 97 1.13 1.21 7.93
C VAL A 97 0.17 0.03 8.10
N ARG A 98 -1.13 0.31 8.11
CA ARG A 98 -2.17 -0.71 8.35
C ARG A 98 -2.12 -1.84 7.32
N LEU A 99 -2.26 -3.08 7.80
CA LEU A 99 -2.23 -4.27 6.96
C LEU A 99 -3.33 -4.23 5.89
N LYS A 100 -4.58 -3.96 6.27
CA LYS A 100 -5.68 -3.72 5.33
C LYS A 100 -5.31 -2.74 4.20
N ASP A 101 -4.69 -1.61 4.51
CA ASP A 101 -4.36 -0.58 3.51
C ASP A 101 -3.30 -1.10 2.51
N MET A 102 -2.31 -1.85 2.99
CA MET A 102 -1.35 -2.54 2.12
C MET A 102 -2.04 -3.56 1.22
N LEU A 103 -2.87 -4.44 1.79
CA LEU A 103 -3.56 -5.47 1.04
C LEU A 103 -4.47 -4.86 -0.03
N GLN A 104 -5.26 -3.84 0.31
CA GLN A 104 -6.11 -3.12 -0.64
C GLN A 104 -5.28 -2.57 -1.79
N CYS A 105 -4.18 -1.85 -1.51
CA CYS A 105 -3.33 -1.27 -2.55
C CYS A 105 -2.70 -2.35 -3.43
N LEU A 106 -2.23 -3.45 -2.86
CA LEU A 106 -1.66 -4.58 -3.59
C LEU A 106 -2.68 -5.25 -4.50
N ILE A 107 -3.89 -5.53 -4.01
CA ILE A 107 -4.99 -6.12 -4.80
C ILE A 107 -5.33 -5.21 -5.97
N MET A 108 -5.52 -3.91 -5.72
CA MET A 108 -5.81 -2.94 -6.77
C MET A 108 -4.69 -2.88 -7.82
N THR A 109 -3.43 -2.96 -7.37
CA THR A 109 -2.26 -2.97 -8.27
C THR A 109 -2.26 -4.20 -9.17
N VAL A 110 -2.61 -5.38 -8.65
CA VAL A 110 -2.75 -6.59 -9.46
C VAL A 110 -3.85 -6.40 -10.52
N VAL A 111 -5.03 -5.91 -10.12
CA VAL A 111 -6.14 -5.66 -11.07
C VAL A 111 -5.73 -4.66 -12.15
N VAL A 112 -5.04 -3.57 -11.80
CA VAL A 112 -4.51 -2.57 -12.75
C VAL A 112 -3.50 -3.20 -13.71
N ALA A 113 -2.52 -3.94 -13.19
CA ALA A 113 -1.48 -4.59 -13.98
C ALA A 113 -2.07 -5.55 -15.01
N GLN A 114 -3.06 -6.36 -14.59
CA GLN A 114 -3.73 -7.32 -15.45
C GLN A 114 -4.62 -6.62 -16.49
N SER A 115 -5.41 -5.62 -16.07
CA SER A 115 -6.31 -4.89 -16.98
C SER A 115 -5.56 -4.15 -18.09
N LEU A 116 -4.35 -3.67 -17.81
CA LEU A 116 -3.52 -2.95 -18.78
C LEU A 116 -2.40 -3.80 -19.40
N SER A 117 -2.23 -5.05 -18.98
CA SER A 117 -1.14 -5.94 -19.42
C SER A 117 0.25 -5.28 -19.32
N ARG A 118 0.51 -4.58 -18.21
CA ARG A 118 1.77 -3.85 -17.96
C ARG A 118 2.25 -4.05 -16.52
N PRO A 119 3.58 -4.08 -16.27
CA PRO A 119 4.11 -4.09 -14.91
C PRO A 119 3.60 -2.89 -14.11
N CYS A 120 3.15 -3.10 -12.87
CA CYS A 120 2.61 -2.05 -12.02
C CYS A 120 3.21 -2.09 -10.61
N ALA A 121 3.71 -0.95 -10.14
CA ALA A 121 4.20 -0.77 -8.78
C ALA A 121 3.07 -0.28 -7.85
N ALA A 122 2.98 -0.86 -6.66
CA ALA A 122 2.00 -0.50 -5.64
C ALA A 122 2.57 0.55 -4.68
N VAL A 123 1.88 1.69 -4.51
CA VAL A 123 2.32 2.77 -3.64
C VAL A 123 1.21 3.27 -2.73
N LEU A 124 1.52 3.37 -1.43
CA LEU A 124 0.73 4.14 -0.48
C LEU A 124 1.31 5.56 -0.37
N ARG A 125 0.45 6.58 -0.43
CA ARG A 125 0.82 7.96 -0.09
C ARG A 125 0.13 8.35 1.20
N TYR A 126 0.91 8.82 2.17
CA TYR A 126 0.45 9.49 3.38
C TYR A 126 0.80 10.97 3.30
N HIS A 127 0.39 11.76 4.29
CA HIS A 127 0.65 13.21 4.28
C HIS A 127 2.13 13.54 4.12
N ASN A 128 3.03 12.79 4.77
CA ASN A 128 4.48 13.06 4.81
C ASN A 128 5.36 11.89 4.32
N ALA A 129 4.76 10.88 3.67
CA ALA A 129 5.50 9.69 3.24
C ALA A 129 4.90 9.07 1.98
N GLY A 130 5.77 8.61 1.08
CA GLY A 130 5.43 7.72 -0.02
C GLY A 130 6.07 6.37 0.24
N ILE A 131 5.26 5.31 0.23
CA ILE A 131 5.69 3.96 0.58
C ILE A 131 5.45 3.02 -0.59
N LEU A 132 6.54 2.53 -1.19
CA LEU A 132 6.50 1.46 -2.18
C LEU A 132 6.30 0.13 -1.48
N LEU A 133 5.30 -0.63 -1.93
CA LEU A 133 5.01 -1.98 -1.48
C LEU A 133 5.65 -3.00 -2.43
N VAL A 134 6.51 -3.86 -1.90
CA VAL A 134 7.14 -4.96 -2.64
C VAL A 134 6.70 -6.27 -1.98
N PRO A 135 5.58 -6.87 -2.44
CA PRO A 135 5.03 -8.07 -1.83
C PRO A 135 5.86 -9.31 -2.21
N GLN A 136 5.87 -10.31 -1.33
CA GLN A 136 6.24 -11.67 -1.72
C GLN A 136 5.17 -12.24 -2.66
N GLN A 137 5.58 -12.98 -3.70
CA GLN A 137 4.63 -13.57 -4.65
C GLN A 137 3.58 -14.44 -3.95
N ARG A 138 4.01 -15.29 -2.99
CA ARG A 138 3.11 -16.14 -2.20
C ARG A 138 2.02 -15.37 -1.44
N LEU A 139 2.30 -14.13 -1.02
CA LEU A 139 1.30 -13.28 -0.34
C LEU A 139 0.23 -12.85 -1.35
N LEU A 140 0.62 -12.40 -2.54
CA LEU A 140 -0.31 -12.02 -3.59
C LEU A 140 -1.18 -13.22 -3.99
N ASP A 141 -0.56 -14.38 -4.22
CA ASP A 141 -1.28 -15.61 -4.58
C ASP A 141 -2.30 -16.00 -3.51
N THR A 142 -1.92 -15.90 -2.23
CA THR A 142 -2.83 -16.16 -1.10
C THR A 142 -4.01 -15.21 -1.11
N VAL A 143 -3.76 -13.90 -1.20
CA VAL A 143 -4.81 -12.87 -1.09
C VAL A 143 -5.77 -12.91 -2.29
N ILE A 144 -5.23 -13.02 -3.51
CA ILE A 144 -6.05 -13.12 -4.72
C ILE A 144 -6.83 -14.44 -4.76
N GLY A 145 -6.22 -15.54 -4.33
CA GLY A 145 -6.87 -16.85 -4.26
C GLY A 145 -8.09 -16.90 -3.34
N LEU A 146 -8.21 -15.96 -2.39
CA LEU A 146 -9.37 -15.84 -1.51
C LEU A 146 -10.59 -15.16 -2.16
N ALA A 147 -10.46 -14.57 -3.36
CA ALA A 147 -11.55 -13.83 -3.99
C ALA A 147 -12.86 -14.63 -4.15
N PRO A 148 -12.86 -15.91 -4.60
CA PRO A 148 -14.10 -16.70 -4.68
C PRO A 148 -14.74 -16.95 -3.31
N GLN A 149 -13.94 -17.15 -2.27
CA GLN A 149 -14.44 -17.34 -0.91
C GLN A 149 -15.02 -16.05 -0.35
N ALA A 150 -14.39 -14.91 -0.63
CA ALA A 150 -14.90 -13.59 -0.26
C ALA A 150 -16.23 -13.30 -0.98
N CYS A 151 -16.34 -13.60 -2.28
CA CYS A 151 -17.60 -13.52 -3.04
C CYS A 151 -18.72 -14.33 -2.37
N ALA A 152 -18.45 -15.58 -2.01
CA ALA A 152 -19.41 -16.44 -1.30
C ALA A 152 -19.79 -15.86 0.07
N TYR A 153 -18.80 -15.36 0.83
CA TYR A 153 -19.01 -14.74 2.14
C TYR A 153 -19.90 -13.49 2.08
N TYR A 154 -19.70 -12.64 1.08
CA TYR A 154 -20.48 -11.42 0.87
C TYR A 154 -21.77 -11.64 0.06
N GLY A 155 -22.04 -12.86 -0.41
CA GLY A 155 -23.22 -13.17 -1.21
C GLY A 155 -23.26 -12.45 -2.57
N SER A 156 -22.10 -12.20 -3.18
CA SER A 156 -21.95 -11.43 -4.42
C SER A 156 -21.09 -12.19 -5.44
N VAL A 157 -21.34 -11.95 -6.74
CA VAL A 157 -20.49 -12.49 -7.82
C VAL A 157 -19.12 -11.81 -7.88
N ASP A 158 -19.04 -10.59 -7.35
CA ASP A 158 -17.84 -9.76 -7.34
C ASP A 158 -17.50 -9.29 -5.91
N VAL A 159 -16.23 -9.00 -5.68
CA VAL A 159 -15.73 -8.43 -4.42
C VAL A 159 -14.88 -7.19 -4.70
N ALA A 160 -15.17 -6.10 -3.99
CA ALA A 160 -14.34 -4.90 -4.05
C ALA A 160 -12.97 -5.16 -3.41
N ALA A 161 -11.91 -4.55 -3.94
CA ALA A 161 -10.55 -4.73 -3.41
C ALA A 161 -10.44 -4.39 -1.91
N THR A 162 -11.18 -3.40 -1.42
CA THR A 162 -11.25 -3.10 0.02
C THR A 162 -11.87 -4.23 0.84
N ASP A 163 -12.87 -4.93 0.31
CA ASP A 163 -13.57 -5.99 1.04
C ASP A 163 -12.80 -7.30 0.98
N LEU A 164 -12.15 -7.59 -0.16
CA LEU A 164 -11.18 -8.67 -0.25
C LEU A 164 -10.01 -8.45 0.73
N ALA A 165 -9.51 -7.20 0.85
CA ALA A 165 -8.45 -6.87 1.81
C ALA A 165 -8.88 -7.16 3.26
N LYS A 166 -10.09 -6.73 3.66
CA LYS A 166 -10.64 -7.01 5.00
C LYS A 166 -10.83 -8.51 5.23
N PHE A 167 -11.34 -9.23 4.23
CA PHE A 167 -11.57 -10.67 4.31
C PHE A 167 -10.26 -11.45 4.45
N ALA A 168 -9.21 -11.02 3.74
CA ALA A 168 -7.91 -11.68 3.75
C ALA A 168 -7.06 -11.35 4.98
N GLU A 169 -7.32 -10.24 5.67
CA GLU A 169 -6.50 -9.72 6.77
C GLU A 169 -6.20 -10.78 7.86
N PRO A 170 -7.18 -11.51 8.42
CA PRO A 170 -6.90 -12.51 9.47
C PRO A 170 -6.03 -13.68 8.97
N ARG A 171 -6.18 -14.06 7.70
CA ARG A 171 -5.36 -15.14 7.09
C ARG A 171 -3.93 -14.67 6.91
N VAL A 172 -3.74 -13.43 6.47
CA VAL A 172 -2.41 -12.85 6.28
C VAL A 172 -1.69 -12.65 7.61
N GLU A 173 -2.37 -12.18 8.65
CA GLU A 173 -1.79 -12.05 9.99
C GLU A 173 -1.25 -13.39 10.52
N LYS A 174 -1.99 -14.47 10.25
CA LYS A 174 -1.60 -15.83 10.66
C LYS A 174 -0.42 -16.38 9.86
N ASP A 175 -0.51 -16.34 8.53
CA ASP A 175 0.45 -17.02 7.64
C ASP A 175 1.73 -16.20 7.41
N PHE A 176 1.63 -14.89 7.60
CA PHE A 176 2.72 -13.92 7.41
C PHE A 176 2.88 -13.10 8.69
N ALA A 177 3.07 -13.77 9.83
CA ALA A 177 3.19 -13.09 11.11
C ALA A 177 4.31 -12.03 11.08
N TRP A 178 3.98 -10.82 11.49
CA TRP A 178 4.94 -9.74 11.68
C TRP A 178 5.22 -9.58 13.17
N ARG A 179 6.50 -9.48 13.54
CA ARG A 179 6.93 -9.12 14.88
C ARG A 179 7.57 -7.74 14.80
N ASP A 180 7.01 -6.80 15.54
CA ASP A 180 7.62 -5.48 15.70
C ASP A 180 8.89 -5.62 16.54
N GLU A 181 10.06 -5.58 15.88
CA GLU A 181 11.36 -5.69 16.56
C GLU A 181 11.58 -4.59 17.61
N ALA A 182 10.97 -3.40 17.44
CA ALA A 182 11.09 -2.29 18.38
C ALA A 182 10.27 -2.55 19.66
N GLN A 183 9.02 -3.00 19.54
CA GLN A 183 8.24 -3.46 20.69
C GLN A 183 8.85 -4.68 21.36
N SER A 184 9.46 -5.58 20.59
CA SER A 184 10.16 -6.75 21.14
C SER A 184 11.36 -6.35 22.00
N ARG A 185 12.09 -5.29 21.67
CA ARG A 185 13.21 -4.78 22.48
C ARG A 185 12.73 -4.07 23.74
N ALA A 186 11.74 -3.18 23.62
CA ALA A 186 11.16 -2.48 24.76
C ALA A 186 10.50 -3.46 25.77
N GLY A 187 9.83 -4.50 25.27
CA GLY A 187 9.25 -5.56 26.10
C GLY A 187 10.30 -6.41 26.80
N VAL A 188 11.42 -6.73 26.12
CA VAL A 188 12.55 -7.46 26.71
C VAL A 188 13.27 -6.62 27.76
N GLU A 189 13.50 -5.33 27.51
CA GLU A 189 14.08 -4.40 28.50
C GLU A 189 13.16 -4.25 29.71
N ALA A 190 11.86 -3.98 29.52
CA ALA A 190 10.89 -3.88 30.61
C ALA A 190 10.81 -5.17 31.44
N HIS A 191 10.87 -6.34 30.79
CA HIS A 191 10.90 -7.62 31.48
C HIS A 191 12.20 -7.79 32.28
N SER A 192 13.36 -7.41 31.73
CA SER A 192 14.64 -7.48 32.44
C SER A 192 14.74 -6.55 33.65
N HIS A 193 13.99 -5.45 33.68
CA HIS A 193 13.88 -4.54 34.82
C HIS A 193 12.95 -5.04 35.93
N LEU A 194 12.04 -5.98 35.65
CA LEU A 194 11.13 -6.57 36.64
C LEU A 194 11.75 -7.72 37.45
N PHE A 195 12.90 -8.26 37.02
CA PHE A 195 13.65 -9.32 37.71
C PHE A 195 15.01 -8.86 38.24
N ARG A 196 15.18 -7.56 38.45
CA ARG A 196 16.26 -6.98 39.27
C ARG A 196 15.67 -6.42 40.56
#